data_AF-A0A6A6GRC3-F1
#
_entry.id   AF-A0A6A6GRC3-F1
#
_cell.length_a   1.000
_cell.length_b   1.000
_cell.length_c   1.000
_cell.angle_alpha   90.00
_cell.angle_beta   90.00
_cell.angle_gamma   90.00
#
_symmetry.space_group_name_H-M   'P 1'
#
loop_
_entity.id
_entity.type
_entity.pdbx_description
1 polymer ?
#
loop_
_entity_poly.entity_id
_entity_poly.type
_entity_poly.pdbx_seq_one_letter_code
_entity_poly.pdbx_strand_id
1 'polypeptide(L)'
;MPPCDRDTYVSGYEDWYTLDDCPNFDICSTCLMGNFRDHYHFAFFRPVTPGIRSRDTKVRCDFSRPWLRLAWLLTLQRQLPNLNLVKSIYHYLEHPSTLACPDIHTKPHTWFTVLDDLTRKPIPSLSICRTDVQTIELLLPSLRGFFVPLPSAKGSRSSSTTDTSSRLCTFRTTNNNRFPIYLDFLISLHETAMQQSPRNLPDMTPFVHLVKHKLAIDECPRDNILQGAKWFFIPSLPEFTVCEDCYDDVIVPLLRQDRDLVMRFNRKAELLSTITDVAREASCALYSGRMRVEFARAVDTNDLRALARVARARRDMEVELQRKAQPVIAKIGEVDDALIRAEDRGETREARRLEDEREALERKLRTLQARWKEVE
;
A
#
# COMPACT_ATOMS: atom_id res chain seq x y z
N MET A 1 4.26 14.21 4.29
CA MET A 1 2.91 14.77 4.04
C MET A 1 1.91 14.05 4.93
N PRO A 2 0.99 14.76 5.60
CA PRO A 2 -0.02 14.11 6.45
C PRO A 2 -0.98 13.25 5.60
N PRO A 3 -1.55 12.17 6.18
CA PRO A 3 -2.59 11.39 5.52
C PRO A 3 -3.84 12.26 5.22
N CYS A 4 -4.61 11.84 4.22
CA CYS A 4 -5.86 12.54 3.87
C CYS A 4 -6.96 12.06 4.81
N ASP A 5 -7.76 12.97 5.34
CA ASP A 5 -8.95 12.71 6.15
C ASP A 5 -10.18 12.31 5.30
N ARG A 6 -10.12 12.53 3.98
CA ARG A 6 -11.19 12.22 3.00
C ARG A 6 -10.69 11.27 1.91
N ASP A 7 -10.02 10.19 2.33
CA ASP A 7 -9.46 9.13 1.47
C ASP A 7 -10.49 8.10 0.98
N THR A 8 -11.74 8.24 1.40
CA THR A 8 -12.88 7.43 0.98
C THR A 8 -13.98 8.29 0.37
N TYR A 9 -14.91 7.66 -0.35
CA TYR A 9 -16.04 8.36 -0.96
C TYR A 9 -17.06 8.79 0.12
N VAL A 10 -17.17 10.10 0.32
CA VAL A 10 -18.02 10.73 1.35
C VAL A 10 -18.91 11.82 0.73
N SER A 11 -20.12 12.00 1.25
CA SER A 11 -21.05 13.07 0.87
C SER A 11 -21.15 14.14 1.96
N GLY A 12 -21.82 15.26 1.66
CA GLY A 12 -22.11 16.31 2.65
C GLY A 12 -21.02 17.37 2.90
N TYR A 13 -19.89 17.30 2.19
CA TYR A 13 -18.85 18.34 2.22
C TYR A 13 -19.04 19.33 1.07
N GLU A 14 -18.91 20.63 1.35
CA GLU A 14 -19.05 21.72 0.37
C GLU A 14 -17.72 22.46 0.12
N ASP A 15 -16.67 22.17 0.89
CA ASP A 15 -15.36 22.81 0.85
C ASP A 15 -14.37 22.10 -0.09
N TRP A 16 -14.84 21.77 -1.30
CA TRP A 16 -14.03 21.13 -2.35
C TRP A 16 -13.38 22.15 -3.27
N TYR A 17 -12.17 21.82 -3.70
CA TYR A 17 -11.44 22.56 -4.72
C TYR A 17 -11.14 21.65 -5.90
N THR A 18 -10.93 22.26 -7.05
CA THR A 18 -10.52 21.60 -8.28
C THR A 18 -9.28 22.24 -8.86
N LEU A 19 -8.59 21.49 -9.72
CA LEU A 19 -7.35 21.89 -10.37
C LEU A 19 -7.67 22.47 -11.75
N ASP A 20 -6.98 23.55 -12.13
CA ASP A 20 -7.10 24.14 -13.47
C ASP A 20 -6.83 23.09 -14.56
N ASP A 21 -7.63 23.12 -15.63
CA ASP A 21 -7.67 22.12 -16.71
C ASP A 21 -8.06 20.70 -16.29
N CYS A 22 -8.44 20.48 -15.03
CA CYS A 22 -8.88 19.20 -14.50
C CYS A 22 -10.16 19.38 -13.66
N PRO A 23 -11.31 19.74 -14.25
CA PRO A 23 -12.53 20.14 -13.51
C PRO A 23 -13.15 19.02 -12.66
N ASN A 24 -12.75 17.77 -12.90
CA ASN A 24 -13.19 16.60 -12.12
C ASN A 24 -12.17 16.22 -11.04
N PHE A 25 -11.05 16.93 -10.92
CA PHE A 25 -10.08 16.69 -9.87
C PHE A 25 -10.63 17.25 -8.57
N ASP A 26 -10.73 16.41 -7.54
CA ASP A 26 -11.27 16.78 -6.25
C ASP A 26 -10.20 16.82 -5.18
N ILE A 27 -9.99 17.98 -4.55
CA ILE A 27 -9.11 18.09 -3.38
C ILE A 27 -9.84 18.71 -2.20
N CYS A 28 -9.75 18.05 -1.05
CA CYS A 28 -10.33 18.57 0.19
C CYS A 28 -9.51 19.75 0.71
N SER A 29 -10.18 20.64 1.45
CA SER A 29 -9.54 21.80 2.11
C SER A 29 -8.31 21.39 2.94
N THR A 30 -8.39 20.30 3.70
CA THR A 30 -7.27 19.78 4.51
C THR A 30 -6.03 19.47 3.68
N CYS A 31 -6.18 18.74 2.56
CA CYS A 31 -5.06 18.41 1.68
C CYS A 31 -4.53 19.65 0.95
N LEU A 32 -5.42 20.52 0.47
CA LEU A 32 -5.02 21.73 -0.24
C LEU A 32 -4.22 22.66 0.68
N MET A 33 -4.77 22.97 1.85
CA MET A 33 -4.11 23.85 2.83
C MET A 33 -2.80 23.25 3.34
N GLY A 34 -2.79 21.96 3.66
CA GLY A 34 -1.62 21.30 4.24
C GLY A 34 -0.46 21.07 3.29
N ASN A 35 -0.67 21.11 1.97
CA ASN A 35 0.38 20.79 0.98
C ASN A 35 0.68 21.91 0.00
N PHE A 36 -0.26 22.82 -0.26
CA PHE A 36 -0.12 23.84 -1.32
C PHE A 36 -0.18 25.28 -0.82
N ARG A 37 -0.77 25.56 0.36
CA ARG A 37 -1.04 26.93 0.85
C ARG A 37 0.17 27.87 0.74
N ASP A 38 1.34 27.39 1.16
CA ASP A 38 2.57 28.20 1.21
C ASP A 38 3.41 28.08 -0.08
N HIS A 39 2.81 27.59 -1.17
CA HIS A 39 3.46 27.39 -2.46
C HIS A 39 2.75 28.17 -3.56
N TYR A 40 3.50 28.72 -4.52
CA TYR A 40 2.90 29.40 -5.68
C TYR A 40 1.99 28.48 -6.52
N HIS A 41 2.09 27.15 -6.37
CA HIS A 41 1.22 26.19 -7.05
C HIS A 41 -0.21 26.24 -6.52
N PHE A 42 -0.46 26.87 -5.37
CA PHE A 42 -1.80 27.13 -4.84
C PHE A 42 -2.68 27.86 -5.86
N ALA A 43 -2.09 28.73 -6.68
CA ALA A 43 -2.81 29.52 -7.68
C ALA A 43 -3.49 28.68 -8.78
N PHE A 44 -3.10 27.42 -8.96
CA PHE A 44 -3.73 26.50 -9.93
C PHE A 44 -5.02 25.85 -9.39
N PHE A 45 -5.40 26.13 -8.14
CA PHE A 45 -6.59 25.56 -7.53
C PHE A 45 -7.69 26.61 -7.39
N ARG A 46 -8.92 26.18 -7.64
CA ARG A 46 -10.10 27.03 -7.50
C ARG A 46 -11.23 26.27 -6.79
N PRO A 47 -12.09 26.96 -6.02
CA PRO A 47 -13.24 26.32 -5.39
C PRO A 47 -14.13 25.65 -6.45
N VAL A 48 -14.68 24.47 -6.12
CA VAL A 48 -15.74 23.86 -6.92
C VAL A 48 -17.00 24.72 -6.77
N THR A 49 -17.63 25.09 -7.89
CA THR A 49 -18.83 25.94 -7.85
C THR A 49 -19.96 25.24 -7.09
N PRO A 50 -20.57 25.90 -6.07
CA PRO A 50 -21.72 25.37 -5.37
C PRO A 50 -22.87 25.07 -6.34
N GLY A 51 -23.52 23.91 -6.17
CA GLY A 51 -24.65 23.48 -7.00
C GLY A 51 -24.30 22.66 -8.24
N ILE A 52 -23.02 22.50 -8.60
CA ILE A 52 -22.61 21.57 -9.67
C ILE A 52 -22.89 20.10 -9.28
N ARG A 53 -22.81 19.79 -7.98
CA ARG A 53 -23.01 18.43 -7.45
C ARG A 53 -24.22 18.38 -6.54
N SER A 54 -24.93 17.25 -6.59
CA SER A 54 -25.93 16.93 -5.58
C SER A 54 -25.23 16.76 -4.23
N ARG A 55 -25.91 17.14 -3.14
CA ARG A 55 -25.44 16.89 -1.76
C ARG A 55 -25.22 15.41 -1.47
N ASP A 56 -25.93 14.53 -2.19
CA ASP A 56 -25.84 13.08 -2.04
C ASP A 56 -24.69 12.45 -2.85
N THR A 57 -24.03 13.23 -3.72
CA THR A 57 -22.89 12.74 -4.49
C THR A 57 -21.74 12.40 -3.54
N LYS A 58 -21.39 11.12 -3.46
CA LYS A 58 -20.20 10.68 -2.71
C LYS A 58 -18.95 11.02 -3.53
N VAL A 59 -18.04 11.78 -2.95
CA VAL A 59 -16.79 12.23 -3.56
C VAL A 59 -15.60 11.83 -2.68
N ARG A 60 -14.46 11.53 -3.29
CA ARG A 60 -13.20 11.23 -2.59
C ARG A 60 -12.16 12.28 -3.00
N CYS A 61 -11.30 12.68 -2.07
CA CYS A 61 -10.15 13.53 -2.40
C CYS A 61 -9.17 12.76 -3.31
N ASP A 62 -8.96 13.19 -4.55
CA ASP A 62 -7.97 12.64 -5.48
C ASP A 62 -6.55 12.69 -4.91
N PHE A 63 -6.23 13.74 -4.15
CA PHE A 63 -4.94 13.87 -3.48
C PHE A 63 -4.72 12.86 -2.32
N SER A 64 -5.69 11.98 -2.03
CA SER A 64 -5.46 10.80 -1.19
C SER A 64 -4.65 9.70 -1.89
N ARG A 65 -4.60 9.71 -3.22
CA ARG A 65 -4.01 8.64 -4.03
C ARG A 65 -2.47 8.73 -4.00
N PRO A 66 -1.75 7.63 -3.68
CA PRO A 66 -0.30 7.65 -3.54
C PRO A 66 0.45 8.16 -4.78
N TRP A 67 0.00 7.78 -5.98
CA TRP A 67 0.65 8.21 -7.23
C TRP A 67 0.57 9.72 -7.48
N LEU A 68 -0.54 10.38 -7.12
CA LEU A 68 -0.68 11.84 -7.24
C LEU A 68 0.16 12.59 -6.19
N ARG A 69 0.22 12.05 -4.97
CA ARG A 69 1.10 12.55 -3.91
C ARG A 69 2.57 12.44 -4.30
N LEU A 70 2.96 11.33 -4.91
CA LEU A 70 4.32 11.16 -5.42
C LEU A 70 4.62 12.13 -6.56
N ALA A 71 3.70 12.31 -7.50
CA ALA A 71 3.84 13.31 -8.56
C ALA A 71 4.09 14.71 -7.98
N TRP A 72 3.39 15.06 -6.90
CA TRP A 72 3.62 16.32 -6.18
C TRP A 72 5.00 16.39 -5.51
N LEU A 73 5.41 15.35 -4.80
CA LEU A 73 6.76 15.30 -4.20
C LEU A 73 7.86 15.47 -5.25
N LEU A 74 7.74 14.79 -6.40
CA LEU A 74 8.69 14.92 -7.50
C LEU A 74 8.62 16.31 -8.15
N THR A 75 7.45 16.94 -8.20
CA THR A 75 7.29 18.35 -8.65
C THR A 75 8.09 19.29 -7.76
N LEU A 76 7.99 19.13 -6.44
CA LEU A 76 8.77 19.89 -5.46
C LEU A 76 10.27 19.62 -5.57
N GLN A 77 10.66 18.33 -5.57
CA GLN A 77 12.05 17.90 -5.63
C GLN A 77 12.76 18.41 -6.88
N ARG A 78 12.08 18.41 -8.02
CA ARG A 78 12.61 18.87 -9.31
C ARG A 78 12.37 20.36 -9.57
N GLN A 79 11.78 21.08 -8.61
CA GLN A 79 11.46 22.50 -8.70
C GLN A 79 10.68 22.86 -9.98
N LEU A 80 9.71 22.02 -10.36
CA LEU A 80 8.93 22.25 -11.57
C LEU A 80 8.02 23.48 -11.39
N PRO A 81 7.91 24.37 -12.39
CA PRO A 81 7.14 25.61 -12.26
C PRO A 81 5.62 25.41 -12.38
N ASN A 82 5.16 24.19 -12.65
CA ASN A 82 3.76 23.88 -12.91
C ASN A 82 3.38 22.49 -12.41
N LEU A 83 2.07 22.23 -12.37
CA LEU A 83 1.51 20.95 -11.93
C LEU A 83 1.34 19.93 -13.07
N ASN A 84 2.08 20.06 -14.18
CA ASN A 84 1.91 19.16 -15.34
C ASN A 84 2.14 17.71 -14.97
N LEU A 85 3.11 17.40 -14.10
CA LEU A 85 3.36 16.02 -13.65
C LEU A 85 2.15 15.44 -12.90
N VAL A 86 1.54 16.22 -12.00
CA VAL A 86 0.32 15.83 -11.28
C VAL A 86 -0.86 15.66 -12.26
N LYS A 87 -1.05 16.62 -13.18
CA LYS A 87 -2.10 16.57 -14.22
C LYS A 87 -1.95 15.35 -15.12
N SER A 88 -0.74 15.03 -15.57
CA SER A 88 -0.48 13.87 -16.43
C SER A 88 -0.86 12.55 -15.75
N ILE A 89 -0.54 12.40 -14.47
CA ILE A 89 -0.92 11.21 -13.70
C ILE A 89 -2.43 11.16 -13.50
N TYR A 90 -3.06 12.28 -13.15
CA TYR A 90 -4.51 12.35 -13.00
C TYR A 90 -5.23 11.96 -14.30
N HIS A 91 -4.90 12.60 -15.42
CA HIS A 91 -5.51 12.28 -16.71
C HIS A 91 -5.31 10.83 -17.14
N TYR A 92 -4.13 10.27 -16.88
CA TYR A 92 -3.87 8.86 -17.18
C TYR A 92 -4.77 7.94 -16.35
N LEU A 93 -4.87 8.17 -15.03
CA LEU A 93 -5.63 7.29 -14.14
C LEU A 93 -7.15 7.44 -14.29
N GLU A 94 -7.64 8.61 -14.72
CA GLU A 94 -9.07 8.85 -14.98
C GLU A 94 -9.50 8.47 -16.41
N HIS A 95 -8.56 8.07 -17.27
CA HIS A 95 -8.89 7.69 -18.63
C HIS A 95 -9.77 6.41 -18.64
N PRO A 96 -10.89 6.36 -19.40
CA PRO A 96 -11.81 5.21 -19.36
C PRO A 96 -11.18 3.86 -19.75
N SER A 97 -10.10 3.88 -20.52
CA SER A 97 -9.36 2.66 -20.89
C SER A 97 -8.31 2.22 -19.85
N THR A 98 -8.05 3.04 -18.83
CA THR A 98 -7.12 2.71 -17.75
C THR A 98 -7.83 1.82 -16.74
N LEU A 99 -7.33 0.61 -16.58
CA LEU A 99 -7.85 -0.33 -15.59
C LEU A 99 -7.33 0.04 -14.20
N ALA A 100 -8.16 -0.08 -13.17
CA ALA A 100 -7.70 0.06 -11.78
C ALA A 100 -6.64 -1.00 -11.46
N CYS A 101 -5.63 -0.65 -10.65
CA CYS A 101 -4.62 -1.62 -10.22
C CYS A 101 -5.29 -2.80 -9.47
N PRO A 102 -4.94 -4.07 -9.79
CA PRO A 102 -5.48 -5.24 -9.10
C PRO A 102 -4.83 -5.36 -7.71
N ASP A 103 -5.47 -4.71 -6.76
CA ASP A 103 -5.00 -4.54 -5.39
C ASP A 103 -5.73 -5.45 -4.40
N ILE A 104 -7.03 -5.68 -4.63
CA ILE A 104 -7.93 -6.55 -3.84
C ILE A 104 -8.72 -7.48 -4.76
N HIS A 105 -9.28 -6.96 -5.86
CA HIS A 105 -10.10 -7.74 -6.80
C HIS A 105 -9.33 -8.06 -8.09
N THR A 106 -9.28 -9.33 -8.44
CA THR A 106 -8.58 -9.82 -9.63
C THR A 106 -9.44 -9.60 -10.86
N LYS A 107 -9.15 -8.53 -11.60
CA LYS A 107 -9.66 -8.33 -12.96
C LYS A 107 -8.61 -8.79 -13.99
N PRO A 108 -9.01 -9.11 -15.23
CA PRO A 108 -8.07 -9.43 -16.29
C PRO A 108 -7.14 -8.24 -16.57
N HIS A 109 -5.83 -8.46 -16.49
CA HIS A 109 -4.81 -7.42 -16.71
C HIS A 109 -3.74 -7.87 -17.71
N THR A 110 -3.15 -6.88 -18.40
CA THR A 110 -1.85 -7.07 -19.04
C THR A 110 -0.77 -6.95 -18.00
N TRP A 111 0.01 -8.01 -17.83
CA TRP A 111 1.07 -8.10 -16.84
C TRP A 111 2.43 -7.79 -17.43
N PHE A 112 3.26 -7.16 -16.61
CA PHE A 112 4.65 -6.83 -16.89
C PHE A 112 5.53 -7.40 -15.79
N THR A 113 6.80 -7.56 -16.11
CA THR A 113 7.86 -8.02 -15.22
C THR A 113 9.19 -7.38 -15.64
N VAL A 114 10.28 -7.81 -15.02
CA VAL A 114 11.65 -7.44 -15.38
C VAL A 114 12.40 -8.66 -15.89
N LEU A 115 13.49 -8.42 -16.62
CA LEU A 115 14.40 -9.49 -17.03
C LEU A 115 15.39 -9.77 -15.90
N ASP A 116 15.58 -11.06 -15.62
CA ASP A 116 16.66 -11.53 -14.76
C ASP A 116 18.01 -11.14 -15.37
N ASP A 117 18.89 -10.60 -14.52
CA ASP A 117 20.17 -10.02 -14.90
C ASP A 117 21.14 -11.06 -15.50
N LEU A 118 21.10 -12.29 -14.98
CA LEU A 118 21.98 -13.39 -15.40
C LEU A 118 21.44 -14.14 -16.61
N THR A 119 20.17 -14.53 -16.56
CA THR A 119 19.53 -15.41 -17.56
C THR A 119 18.89 -14.64 -18.71
N ARG A 120 18.70 -13.32 -18.56
CA ARG A 120 17.94 -12.46 -19.48
C ARG A 120 16.51 -12.95 -19.75
N LYS A 121 15.95 -13.74 -18.83
CA LYS A 121 14.57 -14.26 -18.94
C LYS A 121 13.62 -13.46 -18.04
N PRO A 122 12.33 -13.33 -18.43
CA PRO A 122 11.33 -12.70 -17.57
C PRO A 122 11.20 -13.41 -16.21
N ILE A 123 11.06 -12.64 -15.12
CA ILE A 123 10.84 -13.20 -13.76
C ILE A 123 9.33 -13.47 -13.57
N PRO A 124 8.88 -14.74 -13.56
CA PRO A 124 7.45 -15.05 -13.64
C PRO A 124 6.66 -14.80 -12.35
N SER A 125 7.36 -14.74 -11.21
CA SER A 125 6.79 -14.44 -9.89
C SER A 125 6.64 -12.93 -9.64
N LEU A 126 7.25 -12.08 -10.48
CA LEU A 126 7.03 -10.63 -10.45
C LEU A 126 5.92 -10.26 -11.42
N SER A 127 4.82 -9.73 -10.90
CA SER A 127 3.65 -9.33 -11.71
C SER A 127 3.32 -7.87 -11.42
N ILE A 128 3.47 -7.01 -12.43
CA ILE A 128 3.17 -5.58 -12.35
C ILE A 128 2.07 -5.28 -13.36
N CYS A 129 1.00 -4.60 -12.94
CA CYS A 129 -0.06 -4.25 -13.86
C CYS A 129 0.39 -3.12 -14.81
N ARG A 130 -0.21 -3.07 -16.00
CA ARG A 130 0.02 -1.99 -16.98
C ARG A 130 -0.12 -0.60 -16.36
N THR A 131 -1.09 -0.42 -15.46
CA THR A 131 -1.38 0.86 -14.82
C THR A 131 -0.21 1.38 -14.01
N ASP A 132 0.39 0.54 -13.17
CA ASP A 132 1.54 0.95 -12.37
C ASP A 132 2.80 1.11 -13.23
N VAL A 133 3.01 0.25 -14.25
CA VAL A 133 4.13 0.45 -15.20
C VAL A 133 4.05 1.81 -15.89
N GLN A 134 2.91 2.14 -16.49
CA GLN A 134 2.75 3.42 -17.20
C GLN A 134 2.84 4.60 -16.24
N THR A 135 2.32 4.47 -15.02
CA THR A 135 2.46 5.50 -13.98
C THR A 135 3.92 5.72 -13.59
N ILE A 136 4.69 4.65 -13.39
CA ILE A 136 6.14 4.72 -13.11
C ILE A 136 6.87 5.38 -14.28
N GLU A 137 6.58 5.00 -15.52
CA GLU A 137 7.23 5.57 -16.72
C GLU A 137 6.84 7.03 -17.02
N LEU A 138 5.69 7.49 -16.53
CA LEU A 138 5.30 8.90 -16.56
C LEU A 138 6.08 9.71 -15.51
N LEU A 139 6.27 9.16 -14.31
CA LEU A 139 6.99 9.82 -13.21
C LEU A 139 8.51 9.80 -13.40
N LEU A 140 9.03 8.68 -13.90
CA LEU A 140 10.46 8.33 -13.97
C LEU A 140 10.82 7.96 -15.42
N PRO A 141 10.91 8.94 -16.33
CA PRO A 141 11.01 8.69 -17.77
C PRO A 141 12.27 7.93 -18.22
N SER A 142 13.36 7.92 -17.43
CA SER A 142 14.55 7.13 -17.76
C SER A 142 14.33 5.61 -17.62
N LEU A 143 13.25 5.19 -16.98
CA LEU A 143 12.90 3.78 -16.77
C LEU A 143 12.06 3.19 -17.92
N ARG A 144 11.74 4.00 -18.95
CA ARG A 144 10.90 3.57 -20.07
C ARG A 144 11.47 2.37 -20.79
N GLY A 145 10.63 1.36 -21.01
CA GLY A 145 11.00 0.13 -21.72
C GLY A 145 11.81 -0.86 -20.87
N PHE A 146 12.03 -0.58 -19.58
CA PHE A 146 12.66 -1.54 -18.69
C PHE A 146 11.71 -2.68 -18.29
N PHE A 147 10.44 -2.36 -18.05
CA PHE A 147 9.43 -3.35 -17.76
C PHE A 147 9.01 -4.05 -19.05
N VAL A 148 9.13 -5.38 -19.08
CA VAL A 148 8.80 -6.20 -20.24
C VAL A 148 7.47 -6.92 -20.02
N PRO A 149 6.69 -7.19 -21.09
CA PRO A 149 5.47 -7.98 -20.96
C PRO A 149 5.75 -9.35 -20.34
N LEU A 150 4.94 -9.74 -19.36
CA LEU A 150 5.01 -11.08 -18.77
C LEU A 150 4.39 -12.08 -19.77
N PRO A 151 5.12 -13.13 -20.18
CA PRO A 151 4.58 -14.13 -21.09
C PRO A 151 3.35 -14.82 -20.49
N SER A 152 2.30 -15.02 -21.29
CA SER A 152 1.14 -15.79 -20.87
C SER A 152 1.56 -17.20 -20.45
N ALA A 153 0.92 -17.74 -19.41
CA ALA A 153 1.14 -19.11 -18.97
C ALA A 153 0.95 -20.08 -20.15
N LYS A 154 1.90 -21.01 -20.32
CA LYS A 154 1.85 -22.03 -21.37
C LYS A 154 0.57 -22.86 -21.22
N GLY A 155 -0.32 -22.81 -22.21
CA GLY A 155 -1.59 -23.55 -22.23
C GLY A 155 -2.84 -22.69 -22.44
N SER A 156 -2.74 -21.35 -22.33
CA SER A 156 -3.83 -20.47 -22.75
C SER A 156 -3.96 -20.49 -24.27
N ARG A 157 -5.09 -21.01 -24.78
CA ARG A 157 -5.44 -20.98 -26.22
C ARG A 157 -5.89 -19.58 -26.68
N SER A 158 -5.88 -18.59 -25.79
CA SER A 158 -6.22 -17.22 -26.12
C SER A 158 -4.99 -16.47 -26.62
N SER A 159 -5.11 -15.85 -27.79
CA SER A 159 -4.14 -14.86 -28.30
C SER A 159 -4.18 -13.54 -27.52
N SER A 160 -5.08 -13.40 -26.53
CA SER A 160 -5.15 -12.23 -25.66
C SER A 160 -4.02 -12.24 -24.63
N THR A 161 -3.29 -11.14 -24.55
CA THR A 161 -2.31 -10.83 -23.48
C THR A 161 -2.94 -10.65 -22.09
N THR A 162 -4.25 -10.88 -21.99
CA THR A 162 -5.05 -10.74 -20.78
C THR A 162 -5.08 -12.06 -20.02
N ASP A 163 -4.40 -12.11 -18.87
CA ASP A 163 -4.34 -13.28 -17.99
C ASP A 163 -5.50 -13.24 -16.98
N THR A 164 -6.18 -14.37 -16.79
CA THR A 164 -7.25 -14.55 -15.79
C THR A 164 -6.73 -15.10 -14.46
N SER A 165 -5.42 -15.31 -14.33
CA SER A 165 -4.83 -15.75 -13.06
C SER A 165 -5.01 -14.71 -11.95
N SER A 166 -5.27 -15.22 -10.75
CA SER A 166 -5.38 -14.43 -9.52
C SER A 166 -3.98 -13.93 -9.10
N ARG A 167 -3.50 -12.89 -9.78
CA ARG A 167 -2.26 -12.19 -9.46
C ARG A 167 -2.60 -10.84 -8.84
N LEU A 168 -1.89 -10.49 -7.77
CA LEU A 168 -1.89 -9.15 -7.23
C LEU A 168 -0.75 -8.34 -7.86
N CYS A 169 -0.95 -7.04 -8.03
CA CYS A 169 0.13 -6.19 -8.50
C CYS A 169 1.24 -6.05 -7.44
N THR A 170 2.49 -6.14 -7.87
CA THR A 170 3.66 -5.92 -7.02
C THR A 170 3.77 -4.47 -6.53
N PHE A 171 3.26 -3.52 -7.32
CA PHE A 171 3.21 -2.09 -6.98
C PHE A 171 1.86 -1.64 -6.41
N ARG A 172 0.99 -2.59 -6.00
CA ARG A 172 -0.25 -2.24 -5.30
C ARG A 172 0.08 -1.43 -4.05
N THR A 173 -0.75 -0.45 -3.76
CA THR A 173 -0.55 0.48 -2.63
C THR A 173 -1.23 0.02 -1.34
N THR A 174 -2.15 -0.94 -1.44
CA THR A 174 -2.86 -1.52 -0.30
C THR A 174 -2.11 -2.75 0.22
N ASN A 175 -1.98 -2.85 1.54
CA ASN A 175 -1.41 -4.01 2.24
C ASN A 175 -0.05 -4.51 1.70
N ASN A 176 0.81 -3.58 1.26
CA ASN A 176 2.08 -3.92 0.62
C ASN A 176 3.23 -3.07 1.19
N ASN A 177 4.07 -3.69 2.03
CA ASN A 177 5.23 -3.03 2.63
C ASN A 177 6.39 -2.85 1.65
N ARG A 178 6.38 -3.58 0.53
CA ARG A 178 7.46 -3.54 -0.48
C ARG A 178 7.29 -2.38 -1.46
N PHE A 179 6.07 -1.86 -1.61
CA PHE A 179 5.78 -0.75 -2.52
C PHE A 179 6.71 0.46 -2.29
N PRO A 180 6.83 1.02 -1.06
CA PRO A 180 7.73 2.16 -0.82
C PRO A 180 9.19 1.83 -1.15
N ILE A 181 9.65 0.63 -0.78
CA ILE A 181 11.04 0.21 -0.97
C ILE A 181 11.38 0.11 -2.45
N TYR A 182 10.54 -0.57 -3.24
CA TYR A 182 10.74 -0.65 -4.68
C TYR A 182 10.68 0.74 -5.32
N LEU A 183 9.74 1.56 -4.92
CA LEU A 183 9.54 2.88 -5.49
C LEU A 183 10.71 3.82 -5.19
N ASP A 184 11.15 3.90 -3.93
CA ASP A 184 12.30 4.72 -3.51
C ASP A 184 13.58 4.29 -4.25
N PHE A 185 13.74 2.98 -4.48
CA PHE A 185 14.84 2.44 -5.28
C PHE A 185 14.77 2.91 -6.74
N LEU A 186 13.60 2.80 -7.38
CA LEU A 186 13.39 3.25 -8.75
C LEU A 186 13.60 4.77 -8.90
N ILE A 187 13.14 5.56 -7.94
CA ILE A 187 13.38 7.01 -7.89
C ILE A 187 14.89 7.28 -7.80
N SER A 188 15.59 6.62 -6.89
CA SER A 188 17.04 6.79 -6.70
C SER A 188 17.82 6.44 -7.97
N LEU A 189 17.45 5.35 -8.66
CA LEU A 189 18.03 4.97 -9.95
C LEU A 189 17.76 6.03 -11.03
N HIS A 190 16.53 6.53 -11.11
CA HIS A 190 16.15 7.56 -12.07
C HIS A 190 16.94 8.86 -11.86
N GLU A 191 16.98 9.37 -10.63
CA GLU A 191 17.68 10.62 -10.31
C GLU A 191 19.20 10.48 -10.56
N THR A 192 19.80 9.33 -10.24
CA THR A 192 21.22 9.06 -10.54
C THR A 192 21.49 9.07 -12.05
N ALA A 193 20.62 8.41 -12.84
CA ALA A 193 20.74 8.39 -14.30
C ALA A 193 20.62 9.79 -14.90
N MET A 194 19.70 10.61 -14.37
CA MET A 194 19.51 11.98 -14.83
C MET A 194 20.70 12.90 -14.54
N GLN A 195 21.44 12.66 -13.46
CA GLN A 195 22.63 13.43 -13.10
C GLN A 195 23.86 13.05 -13.92
N GLN A 196 24.04 11.78 -14.26
CA GLN A 196 25.26 11.30 -14.94
C GLN A 196 25.26 11.60 -16.44
N SER A 197 24.19 11.25 -17.15
CA SER A 197 24.02 11.60 -18.56
C SER A 197 22.60 11.26 -19.03
N PRO A 198 21.82 12.23 -19.57
CA PRO A 198 20.43 11.99 -20.00
C PRO A 198 20.24 10.94 -21.10
N ARG A 199 21.34 10.49 -21.74
CA ARG A 199 21.32 9.50 -22.83
C ARG A 199 21.64 8.07 -22.38
N ASN A 200 22.14 7.90 -21.17
CA ASN A 200 22.48 6.57 -20.66
C ASN A 200 21.25 5.96 -19.98
N LEU A 201 20.92 4.73 -20.38
CA LEU A 201 19.91 3.94 -19.71
C LEU A 201 20.41 3.62 -18.28
N PRO A 202 19.54 3.70 -17.26
CA PRO A 202 19.91 3.34 -15.90
C PRO A 202 20.32 1.86 -15.82
N ASP A 203 21.36 1.56 -15.05
CA ASP A 203 21.66 0.17 -14.69
C ASP A 203 20.61 -0.32 -13.69
N MET A 204 19.79 -1.26 -14.15
CA MET A 204 18.69 -1.81 -13.37
C MET A 204 19.07 -3.10 -12.63
N THR A 205 20.30 -3.58 -12.80
CA THR A 205 20.81 -4.78 -12.10
C THR A 205 20.58 -4.72 -10.59
N PRO A 206 20.84 -3.58 -9.91
CA PRO A 206 20.59 -3.47 -8.47
C PRO A 206 19.10 -3.62 -8.11
N PHE A 207 18.18 -3.13 -8.95
CA PHE A 207 16.73 -3.30 -8.73
C PHE A 207 16.30 -4.75 -8.94
N VAL A 208 16.84 -5.42 -9.96
CA VAL A 208 16.58 -6.85 -10.20
C VAL A 208 17.05 -7.70 -9.01
N HIS A 209 18.20 -7.38 -8.42
CA HIS A 209 18.70 -8.05 -7.21
C HIS A 209 17.78 -7.84 -6.02
N LEU A 210 17.33 -6.60 -5.79
CA LEU A 210 16.35 -6.28 -4.74
C LEU A 210 15.05 -7.09 -4.92
N VAL A 211 14.52 -7.12 -6.14
CA VAL A 211 13.31 -7.91 -6.46
C VAL A 211 13.52 -9.39 -6.19
N LYS A 212 14.62 -9.98 -6.66
CA LYS A 212 14.93 -11.40 -6.44
C LYS A 212 15.05 -11.73 -4.96
N HIS A 213 15.70 -10.85 -4.19
CA HIS A 213 15.81 -10.97 -2.74
C HIS A 213 14.42 -10.98 -2.09
N LYS A 214 13.57 -10.01 -2.43
CA LYS A 214 12.22 -9.90 -1.87
C LYS A 214 11.28 -11.03 -2.31
N LEU A 215 11.45 -11.58 -3.51
CA LEU A 215 10.67 -12.74 -3.95
C LEU A 215 11.10 -14.05 -3.28
N ALA A 216 12.28 -14.08 -2.64
CA ALA A 216 12.75 -15.25 -1.91
C ALA A 216 12.20 -15.34 -0.47
N ILE A 217 11.58 -14.26 0.03
CA ILE A 217 10.98 -14.20 1.36
C ILE A 217 9.48 -13.94 1.24
N ASP A 218 8.70 -14.45 2.19
CA ASP A 218 7.25 -14.24 2.20
C ASP A 218 6.91 -12.76 2.47
N GLU A 219 5.81 -12.27 1.88
CA GLU A 219 5.32 -10.93 2.18
C GLU A 219 4.90 -10.82 3.65
N CYS A 220 5.09 -9.63 4.23
CA CYS A 220 4.67 -9.37 5.61
C CYS A 220 3.17 -9.70 5.83
N PRO A 221 2.83 -10.52 6.84
CA PRO A 221 1.42 -10.83 7.17
C PRO A 221 0.68 -9.68 7.86
N ARG A 222 1.39 -8.57 8.14
CA ARG A 222 0.86 -7.35 8.77
C ARG A 222 0.18 -7.64 10.11
N ASP A 223 -1.07 -7.21 10.26
CA ASP A 223 -1.99 -7.38 11.39
C ASP A 223 -2.75 -8.71 11.37
N ASN A 224 -2.53 -9.56 10.36
CA ASN A 224 -3.10 -10.89 10.36
C ASN A 224 -2.45 -11.71 11.49
N ILE A 225 -3.27 -12.14 12.45
CA ILE A 225 -2.81 -12.99 13.54
C ILE A 225 -2.70 -14.41 13.00
N LEU A 226 -1.47 -14.89 12.92
CA LEU A 226 -1.16 -16.22 12.42
C LEU A 226 -0.94 -17.18 13.59
N GLN A 227 -1.53 -18.36 13.48
CA GLN A 227 -1.28 -19.46 14.41
C GLN A 227 -0.13 -20.33 13.91
N GLY A 228 0.86 -20.60 14.75
CA GLY A 228 1.95 -21.53 14.42
C GLY A 228 2.96 -21.01 13.37
N ALA A 229 2.97 -19.71 13.12
CA ALA A 229 3.99 -19.06 12.30
C ALA A 229 5.32 -18.89 13.08
N LYS A 230 6.43 -18.82 12.35
CA LYS A 230 7.76 -18.56 12.91
C LYS A 230 8.03 -17.05 12.90
N TRP A 231 8.60 -16.56 13.99
CA TRP A 231 8.83 -15.13 14.20
C TRP A 231 10.25 -14.85 14.65
N PHE A 232 10.73 -13.67 14.29
CA PHE A 232 11.86 -13.04 14.95
C PHE A 232 11.36 -12.24 16.15
N PHE A 233 11.98 -12.42 17.31
CA PHE A 233 11.62 -11.75 18.56
C PHE A 233 12.81 -11.70 19.50
N ILE A 234 12.72 -10.87 20.52
CA ILE A 234 13.67 -10.86 21.64
C ILE A 234 13.16 -11.86 22.69
N PRO A 235 13.92 -12.87 23.13
CA PRO A 235 13.41 -13.89 24.06
C PRO A 235 12.82 -13.34 25.37
N SER A 236 13.33 -12.20 25.87
CA SER A 236 12.78 -11.51 27.03
C SER A 236 11.57 -10.61 26.73
N LEU A 237 11.15 -10.50 25.47
CA LEU A 237 10.01 -9.74 24.98
C LEU A 237 9.31 -10.49 23.82
N PRO A 238 8.66 -11.64 24.10
CA PRO A 238 7.96 -12.44 23.09
C PRO A 238 6.73 -11.74 22.48
N GLU A 239 6.24 -10.67 23.10
CA GLU A 239 5.12 -9.87 22.59
C GLU A 239 5.52 -8.99 21.39
N PHE A 240 6.82 -8.78 21.16
CA PHE A 240 7.35 -8.04 20.01
C PHE A 240 7.84 -9.00 18.92
N THR A 241 6.91 -9.40 18.05
CA THR A 241 7.15 -10.34 16.95
C THR A 241 7.39 -9.61 15.63
N VAL A 242 8.32 -10.12 14.83
CA VAL A 242 8.72 -9.53 13.54
C VAL A 242 8.79 -10.65 12.49
N CYS A 243 8.12 -10.45 11.35
CA CYS A 243 8.19 -11.39 10.23
C CYS A 243 9.51 -11.26 9.47
N GLU A 244 9.83 -12.23 8.61
CA GLU A 244 11.06 -12.22 7.82
C GLU A 244 11.23 -10.97 6.94
N ASP A 245 10.17 -10.54 6.24
CA ASP A 245 10.19 -9.33 5.39
C ASP A 245 10.56 -8.06 6.18
N CYS A 246 9.96 -7.86 7.36
CA CYS A 246 10.25 -6.70 8.20
C CYS A 246 11.58 -6.84 8.95
N TYR A 247 12.01 -8.06 9.26
CA TYR A 247 13.31 -8.32 9.85
C TYR A 247 14.42 -7.93 8.86
N ASP A 248 14.29 -8.33 7.60
CA ASP A 248 15.17 -7.95 6.51
C ASP A 248 15.22 -6.42 6.30
N ASP A 249 14.06 -5.75 6.29
CA ASP A 249 13.98 -4.31 6.04
C ASP A 249 14.49 -3.44 7.18
N VAL A 250 14.23 -3.84 8.43
CA VAL A 250 14.40 -2.97 9.59
C VAL A 250 15.50 -3.45 10.51
N ILE A 251 15.59 -4.76 10.77
CA ILE A 251 16.50 -5.32 11.76
C ILE A 251 17.89 -5.56 11.18
N VAL A 252 17.98 -6.15 9.98
CA VAL A 252 19.26 -6.47 9.33
C VAL A 252 20.15 -5.24 9.12
N PRO A 253 19.64 -4.07 8.67
CA PRO A 253 20.47 -2.86 8.56
C PRO A 253 21.04 -2.40 9.91
N LEU A 254 20.28 -2.54 11.00
CA LEU A 254 20.70 -2.15 12.34
C LEU A 254 21.68 -3.16 12.96
N LEU A 255 21.57 -4.44 12.60
CA LEU A 255 22.55 -5.46 13.00
C LEU A 255 23.92 -5.16 12.41
N ARG A 256 23.99 -4.68 11.17
CA ARG A 256 25.25 -4.24 10.53
C ARG A 256 25.87 -3.00 11.20
N GLN A 257 25.09 -2.28 11.99
CA GLN A 257 25.52 -1.10 12.76
C GLN A 257 25.82 -1.46 14.23
N ASP A 258 25.85 -2.75 14.57
CA ASP A 258 26.14 -3.27 15.92
C ASP A 258 25.27 -2.64 17.03
N ARG A 259 23.99 -2.38 16.75
CA ARG A 259 23.09 -1.81 17.77
C ARG A 259 22.73 -2.86 18.82
N ASP A 260 22.99 -2.57 20.09
CA ASP A 260 22.80 -3.49 21.22
C ASP A 260 21.41 -4.15 21.29
N LEU A 261 20.35 -3.37 21.11
CA LEU A 261 18.98 -3.87 21.26
C LEU A 261 18.66 -4.91 20.19
N VAL A 262 19.08 -4.68 18.94
CA VAL A 262 18.76 -5.58 17.83
C VAL A 262 19.55 -6.89 17.87
N MET A 263 20.73 -6.88 18.49
CA MET A 263 21.51 -8.10 18.72
C MET A 263 20.83 -9.09 19.68
N ARG A 264 19.79 -8.65 20.41
CA ARG A 264 19.03 -9.51 21.34
C ARG A 264 17.94 -10.32 20.65
N PHE A 265 17.70 -10.11 19.35
CA PHE A 265 16.80 -10.96 18.58
C PHE A 265 17.35 -12.37 18.46
N ASN A 266 16.46 -13.36 18.39
CA ASN A 266 16.81 -14.69 17.93
C ASN A 266 17.40 -14.63 16.51
N ARG A 267 18.41 -15.46 16.25
CA ARG A 267 19.15 -15.44 14.97
C ARG A 267 18.37 -16.07 13.81
N LYS A 268 17.36 -16.87 14.11
CA LYS A 268 16.50 -17.57 13.16
C LYS A 268 15.07 -17.43 13.62
N ALA A 269 14.14 -17.36 12.66
CA ALA A 269 12.73 -17.35 12.98
C ALA A 269 12.35 -18.64 13.72
N GLU A 270 11.74 -18.49 14.90
CA GLU A 270 11.38 -19.59 15.79
C GLU A 270 9.88 -19.52 16.13
N LEU A 271 9.31 -20.67 16.50
CA LEU A 271 7.96 -20.70 17.05
C LEU A 271 7.98 -20.06 18.44
N LEU A 272 6.93 -19.31 18.77
CA LEU A 272 6.72 -18.81 20.12
C LEU A 272 6.46 -20.01 21.05
N SER A 273 7.42 -20.30 21.92
CA SER A 273 7.48 -21.53 22.74
C SER A 273 6.94 -21.36 24.16
N THR A 274 6.40 -20.20 24.52
CA THR A 274 5.90 -19.92 25.87
C THR A 274 4.57 -20.64 26.16
N ILE A 275 4.70 -21.88 26.66
CA ILE A 275 3.90 -22.79 27.54
C ILE A 275 2.40 -22.52 27.82
N THR A 276 1.83 -21.34 27.63
CA THR A 276 0.39 -21.09 27.72
C THR A 276 -0.22 -21.00 26.33
N ASP A 277 -1.32 -21.71 26.06
CA ASP A 277 -1.98 -21.89 24.76
C ASP A 277 -2.28 -20.61 23.95
N VAL A 278 -2.16 -19.44 24.59
CA VAL A 278 -2.34 -18.08 24.03
C VAL A 278 -1.09 -17.56 23.27
N ALA A 279 0.06 -18.24 23.37
CA ALA A 279 1.31 -17.80 22.73
C ALA A 279 1.46 -18.20 21.25
N ARG A 280 0.51 -18.93 20.66
CA ARG A 280 0.62 -19.39 19.26
C ARG A 280 0.18 -18.36 18.23
N GLU A 281 -0.51 -17.33 18.69
CA GLU A 281 -1.11 -16.29 17.86
C GLU A 281 -0.27 -15.00 17.97
N ALA A 282 0.22 -14.54 16.82
CA ALA A 282 0.96 -13.29 16.72
C ALA A 282 0.81 -12.69 15.32
N SER A 283 1.04 -11.40 15.23
CA SER A 283 1.14 -10.63 14.00
C SER A 283 2.49 -9.90 13.95
N CYS A 284 2.80 -9.22 12.85
CA CYS A 284 4.04 -8.46 12.78
C CYS A 284 3.91 -7.14 13.58
N ALA A 285 4.88 -6.80 14.41
CA ALA A 285 4.92 -5.50 15.08
C ALA A 285 5.38 -4.39 14.11
N LEU A 286 6.34 -4.71 13.25
CA LEU A 286 7.04 -3.75 12.38
C LEU A 286 6.37 -3.50 11.01
N TYR A 287 5.15 -3.99 10.78
CA TYR A 287 4.36 -3.49 9.65
C TYR A 287 3.83 -2.06 9.91
N SER A 288 3.61 -1.71 11.18
CA SER A 288 3.08 -0.41 11.61
C SER A 288 4.16 0.67 11.53
N GLY A 289 3.81 1.80 10.92
CA GLY A 289 4.69 2.98 10.85
C GLY A 289 5.04 3.53 12.23
N ARG A 290 4.07 3.63 13.15
CA ARG A 290 4.32 4.07 14.53
C ARG A 290 5.21 3.11 15.29
N MET A 291 4.97 1.80 15.17
CA MET A 291 5.83 0.81 15.84
C MET A 291 7.27 0.89 15.34
N ARG A 292 7.50 1.20 14.05
CA ARG A 292 8.85 1.48 13.54
C ARG A 292 9.47 2.70 14.21
N VAL A 293 8.71 3.76 14.46
CA VAL A 293 9.19 4.97 15.17
C VAL A 293 9.54 4.66 16.64
N GLU A 294 8.65 3.95 17.35
CA GLU A 294 8.88 3.56 18.74
C GLU A 294 10.06 2.59 18.87
N PHE A 295 10.18 1.64 17.92
CA PHE A 295 11.31 0.74 17.84
C PHE A 295 12.63 1.47 17.56
N ALA A 296 12.66 2.38 16.58
CA ALA A 296 13.85 3.19 16.28
C ALA A 296 14.28 4.01 17.51
N ARG A 297 13.33 4.65 18.21
CA ARG A 297 13.60 5.37 19.46
C ARG A 297 14.21 4.45 20.53
N ALA A 298 13.64 3.25 20.72
CA ALA A 298 14.16 2.29 21.70
C ALA A 298 15.55 1.77 21.34
N VAL A 299 15.86 1.59 20.05
CA VAL A 299 17.19 1.23 19.56
C VAL A 299 18.19 2.36 19.85
N ASP A 300 17.81 3.61 19.59
CA ASP A 300 18.68 4.77 19.82
C ASP A 300 18.99 5.01 21.30
N THR A 301 18.03 4.77 22.19
CA THR A 301 18.20 4.93 23.64
C THR A 301 18.59 3.64 24.35
N ASN A 302 18.73 2.52 23.63
CA ASN A 302 18.92 1.17 24.17
C ASN A 302 17.88 0.80 25.27
N ASP A 303 16.64 1.29 25.15
CA ASP A 303 15.58 1.14 26.16
C ASP A 303 14.61 0.00 25.81
N LEU A 304 15.01 -1.22 26.17
CA LEU A 304 14.15 -2.40 26.02
C LEU A 304 12.85 -2.29 26.83
N ARG A 305 12.85 -1.57 27.96
CA ARG A 305 11.66 -1.45 28.82
C ARG A 305 10.61 -0.56 28.17
N ALA A 306 11.02 0.54 27.51
CA ALA A 306 10.12 1.36 26.72
C ALA A 306 9.50 0.55 25.59
N LEU A 307 10.31 -0.19 24.82
CA LEU A 307 9.81 -1.06 23.75
C LEU A 307 8.81 -2.10 24.29
N ALA A 308 9.14 -2.73 25.42
CA ALA A 308 8.28 -3.73 26.05
C ALA A 308 6.90 -3.18 26.44
N ARG A 309 6.85 -1.97 27.02
CA ARG A 309 5.58 -1.32 27.37
C ARG A 309 4.72 -1.08 26.13
N VAL A 310 5.30 -0.54 25.06
CA VAL A 310 4.57 -0.24 23.82
C VAL A 310 4.13 -1.52 23.13
N ALA A 311 5.00 -2.54 23.03
CA ALA A 311 4.68 -3.82 22.40
C ALA A 311 3.52 -4.54 23.10
N ARG A 312 3.53 -4.58 24.44
CA ARG A 312 2.44 -5.17 25.23
C ARG A 312 1.13 -4.41 25.06
N ALA A 313 1.16 -3.08 25.20
CA ALA A 313 -0.02 -2.24 25.03
C ALA A 313 -0.64 -2.41 23.63
N ARG A 314 0.19 -2.49 22.58
CA ARG A 314 -0.26 -2.81 21.23
C ARG A 314 -0.92 -4.18 21.16
N ARG A 315 -0.26 -5.22 21.68
CA ARG A 315 -0.79 -6.61 21.66
C ARG A 315 -2.15 -6.70 22.37
N ASP A 316 -2.28 -6.09 23.54
CA ASP A 316 -3.55 -6.07 24.30
C ASP A 316 -4.67 -5.40 23.50
N MET A 317 -4.37 -4.28 22.84
CA MET A 317 -5.31 -3.58 21.98
C MET A 317 -5.69 -4.41 20.73
N GLU A 318 -4.71 -5.07 20.11
CA GLU A 318 -4.89 -5.90 18.92
C GLU A 318 -5.86 -7.05 19.20
N VAL A 319 -5.66 -7.75 20.31
CA VAL A 319 -6.54 -8.83 20.77
C VAL A 319 -7.96 -8.32 21.01
N GLU A 320 -8.13 -7.18 21.68
CA GLU A 320 -9.45 -6.62 21.95
C GLU A 320 -10.17 -6.13 20.67
N LEU A 321 -9.43 -5.58 19.71
CA LEU A 321 -9.99 -5.16 18.44
C LEU A 321 -10.35 -6.33 17.56
N GLN A 322 -9.51 -7.36 17.47
CA GLN A 322 -9.85 -8.59 16.75
C GLN A 322 -11.08 -9.26 17.35
N ARG A 323 -11.19 -9.34 18.68
CA ARG A 323 -12.39 -9.85 19.35
C ARG A 323 -13.68 -9.11 18.93
N LYS A 324 -13.59 -7.80 18.65
CA LYS A 324 -14.71 -6.98 18.18
C LYS A 324 -14.92 -7.03 16.66
N ALA A 325 -13.85 -7.13 15.89
CA ALA A 325 -13.87 -7.08 14.42
C ALA A 325 -14.22 -8.43 13.80
N GLN A 326 -13.73 -9.54 14.35
CA GLN A 326 -13.98 -10.89 13.87
C GLN A 326 -15.46 -11.23 13.66
N PRO A 327 -16.39 -10.95 14.60
CA PRO A 327 -17.82 -11.22 14.35
C PRO A 327 -18.41 -10.32 13.26
N VAL A 328 -17.88 -9.11 13.06
CA VAL A 328 -18.32 -8.22 11.97
C VAL A 328 -17.83 -8.75 10.63
N ILE A 329 -16.57 -9.18 10.54
CA ILE A 329 -15.99 -9.76 9.32
C ILE A 329 -16.71 -11.06 8.96
N ALA A 330 -16.95 -11.95 9.92
CA ALA A 330 -17.71 -13.17 9.70
C ALA A 330 -19.12 -12.86 9.16
N LYS A 331 -19.78 -11.84 9.73
CA LYS A 331 -21.11 -11.41 9.28
C LYS A 331 -21.09 -10.82 7.88
N ILE A 332 -20.05 -10.06 7.51
CA ILE A 332 -19.87 -9.58 6.13
C ILE A 332 -19.76 -10.76 5.18
N GLY A 333 -18.96 -11.78 5.51
CA GLY A 333 -18.85 -12.99 4.68
C GLY A 333 -20.18 -13.72 4.49
N GLU A 334 -20.97 -13.86 5.56
CA GLU A 334 -22.33 -14.43 5.46
C GLU A 334 -23.25 -13.61 4.53
N VAL A 335 -23.16 -12.28 4.59
CA VAL A 335 -23.95 -11.36 3.76
C VAL A 335 -23.49 -11.39 2.31
N ASP A 336 -22.18 -11.43 2.04
CA ASP A 336 -21.61 -11.56 0.69
C ASP A 336 -22.08 -12.87 0.04
N ASP A 337 -22.00 -13.98 0.77
CA ASP A 337 -22.50 -15.29 0.32
C ASP A 337 -24.02 -15.27 0.06
N ALA A 338 -24.78 -14.55 0.89
CA ALA A 338 -26.22 -14.40 0.70
C ALA A 338 -26.56 -13.52 -0.50
N LEU A 339 -25.77 -12.48 -0.75
CA LEU A 339 -25.93 -11.54 -1.86
C LEU A 339 -25.71 -12.26 -3.19
N ILE A 340 -24.61 -13.01 -3.32
CA ILE A 340 -24.34 -13.85 -4.51
C ILE A 340 -25.53 -14.78 -4.78
N ARG A 341 -26.02 -15.47 -3.75
CA ARG A 341 -27.17 -16.37 -3.88
C ARG A 341 -28.47 -15.65 -4.28
N ALA A 342 -28.68 -14.41 -3.82
CA ALA A 342 -29.87 -13.62 -4.16
C ALA A 342 -29.80 -13.10 -5.60
N GLU A 343 -28.61 -12.67 -6.04
CA GLU A 343 -28.35 -12.26 -7.43
C GLU A 343 -28.56 -13.42 -8.40
N ASP A 344 -28.04 -14.62 -8.09
CA ASP A 344 -28.22 -15.83 -8.89
C ASP A 344 -29.70 -16.22 -9.05
N ARG A 345 -30.53 -15.94 -8.03
CA ARG A 345 -31.98 -16.18 -8.06
C ARG A 345 -32.79 -15.02 -8.67
N GLY A 346 -32.15 -13.90 -9.01
CA GLY A 346 -32.83 -12.70 -9.54
C GLY A 346 -33.66 -11.94 -8.50
N GLU A 347 -33.40 -12.13 -7.20
CA GLU A 347 -34.16 -11.56 -6.09
C GLU A 347 -33.73 -10.11 -5.79
N THR A 348 -34.02 -9.20 -6.73
CA THR A 348 -33.56 -7.78 -6.68
C THR A 348 -33.85 -7.02 -5.38
N ARG A 349 -34.98 -7.29 -4.71
CA ARG A 349 -35.32 -6.63 -3.44
C ARG A 349 -34.47 -7.12 -2.27
N GLU A 350 -34.15 -8.42 -2.25
CA GLU A 350 -33.32 -9.01 -1.19
C GLU A 350 -31.86 -8.64 -1.40
N ALA A 351 -31.38 -8.66 -2.65
CA ALA A 351 -30.05 -8.19 -3.00
C ALA A 351 -29.81 -6.75 -2.50
N ARG A 352 -30.74 -5.83 -2.77
CA ARG A 352 -30.63 -4.44 -2.29
C ARG A 352 -30.59 -4.32 -0.77
N ARG A 353 -31.40 -5.12 -0.05
CA ARG A 353 -31.38 -5.14 1.41
C ARG A 353 -30.05 -5.64 1.96
N LEU A 354 -29.48 -6.68 1.35
CA LEU A 354 -28.18 -7.24 1.70
C LEU A 354 -27.05 -6.27 1.39
N GLU A 355 -27.12 -5.50 0.30
CA GLU A 355 -26.20 -4.40 0.00
C GLU A 355 -26.21 -3.32 1.09
N ASP A 356 -27.39 -2.90 1.55
CA ASP A 356 -27.54 -1.92 2.63
C ASP A 356 -26.97 -2.45 3.96
N GLU A 357 -27.23 -3.73 4.29
CA GLU A 357 -26.68 -4.41 5.47
C GLU A 357 -25.14 -4.51 5.39
N ARG A 358 -24.62 -4.91 4.22
CA ARG A 358 -23.19 -4.96 3.92
C ARG A 358 -22.54 -3.60 4.12
N GLU A 359 -23.12 -2.52 3.59
CA GLU A 359 -22.60 -1.15 3.78
C GLU A 359 -22.61 -0.73 5.27
N ALA A 360 -23.62 -1.12 6.04
CA ALA A 360 -23.67 -0.84 7.47
C ALA A 360 -22.58 -1.59 8.26
N LEU A 361 -22.36 -2.88 7.96
CA LEU A 361 -21.31 -3.69 8.57
C LEU A 361 -19.92 -3.16 8.21
N GLU A 362 -19.70 -2.79 6.95
CA GLU A 362 -18.45 -2.15 6.53
C GLU A 362 -18.21 -0.82 7.27
N ARG A 363 -19.23 0.02 7.46
CA ARG A 363 -19.10 1.25 8.27
C ARG A 363 -18.68 0.94 9.70
N LYS A 364 -19.26 -0.11 10.30
CA LYS A 364 -18.89 -0.56 11.65
C LYS A 364 -17.44 -1.05 11.69
N LEU A 365 -17.03 -1.86 10.71
CA LEU A 365 -15.66 -2.35 10.60
C LEU A 365 -14.67 -1.19 10.41
N ARG A 366 -14.97 -0.22 9.54
CA ARG A 366 -14.19 1.00 9.36
C ARG A 366 -14.02 1.79 10.65
N THR A 367 -15.06 1.86 11.49
CA THR A 367 -14.99 2.55 12.79
C THR A 367 -14.04 1.82 13.75
N LEU A 368 -14.07 0.49 13.76
CA LEU A 368 -13.13 -0.32 14.55
C LEU A 368 -11.68 -0.16 14.03
N GLN A 369 -11.49 -0.18 12.71
CA GLN A 369 -10.19 0.05 12.08
C GLN A 369 -9.65 1.47 12.28
N ALA A 370 -10.52 2.49 12.34
CA ALA A 370 -10.11 3.86 12.64
C ALA A 370 -9.54 3.98 14.07
N ARG A 371 -10.18 3.33 15.05
CA ARG A 371 -9.64 3.22 16.42
C ARG A 371 -8.32 2.47 16.46
N TRP A 372 -8.14 1.47 15.61
CA TRP A 372 -6.85 0.80 15.47
C TRP A 372 -5.77 1.77 14.96
N LYS A 373 -6.05 2.56 13.92
CA LYS A 373 -5.11 3.55 13.37
C LYS A 373 -4.67 4.63 14.38
N GLU A 374 -5.43 4.88 15.45
CA GLU A 374 -5.00 5.78 16.54
C GLU A 374 -3.96 5.14 17.47
N VAL A 375 -3.90 3.81 17.48
CA VAL A 375 -2.98 2.99 18.30
C VAL A 375 -1.81 2.46 17.45
N GLU A 376 -2.03 2.29 16.14
CA GLU A 376 -1.05 1.97 15.10
C GLU A 376 -0.26 3.21 14.62
#